data_AF-F2IAC3-F1
#
_entry.id   AF-F2IAC3-F1
#
_cell.length_a   1.000
_cell.length_b   1.000
_cell.length_c   1.000
_cell.angle_alpha   90.00
_cell.angle_beta   90.00
_cell.angle_gamma   90.00
#
_symmetry.space_group_name_H-M   'P 1'
#
loop_
_entity.id
_entity.type
_entity.pdbx_description
1 polymer ?
#
loop_
_entity_poly.entity_id
_entity_poly.type
_entity_poly.pdbx_seq_one_letter_code
_entity_poly.pdbx_strand_id
1 'polypeptide(L)'
;MRYLKIIFLGILLSSQTLYAQLDSELEAESVDSIVATPKKILHVPEFRKYNPDTIQLSENDLIITDSYTALGQPYVYDALHSFNRRRMDGFGGFLNDKINAGLAEIRSKGFPSDLKKLYIQIDPTTLTVHWTAVVGPSLDGRCYMHVDSRGSAGGGLPAVQKQCPRMHRLHSELIPVKQLEFNDNVLQCYNWDGVKLDTVTHAINIQQHFYKYYDPQIGSSVTLAEVAQKDAEMLFVLVSAPTKAPVKSYKRYTVKQGDTLSQIAQKQHSSPAKIKKANGLRSDLIRVGQTLKIPR
;
A
#
# COMPACT_ATOMS: atom_id res chain seq x y z
N MET A 1 -8.65 51.64 -21.89
CA MET A 1 -9.27 50.71 -20.92
C MET A 1 -8.23 49.66 -20.54
N ARG A 2 -7.81 49.67 -19.26
CA ARG A 2 -6.77 48.80 -18.70
C ARG A 2 -7.40 47.48 -18.25
N TYR A 3 -6.89 46.35 -18.73
CA TYR A 3 -7.26 45.02 -18.24
C TYR A 3 -6.52 44.73 -16.94
N LEU A 4 -7.27 44.50 -15.87
CA LEU A 4 -6.78 44.10 -14.55
C LEU A 4 -6.61 42.57 -14.54
N LYS A 5 -5.36 42.10 -14.52
CA LYS A 5 -5.03 40.69 -14.23
C LYS A 5 -5.22 40.46 -12.73
N ILE A 6 -6.27 39.75 -12.35
CA ILE A 6 -6.40 39.19 -10.99
C ILE A 6 -5.59 37.89 -10.98
N ILE A 7 -4.41 37.93 -10.37
CA ILE A 7 -3.61 36.74 -10.05
C ILE A 7 -4.22 36.15 -8.78
N PHE A 8 -4.96 35.05 -8.91
CA PHE A 8 -5.34 34.23 -7.77
C PHE A 8 -4.15 33.34 -7.41
N LEU A 9 -3.27 33.84 -6.54
CA LEU A 9 -2.21 33.04 -5.91
C LEU A 9 -2.86 32.19 -4.81
N GLY A 10 -3.47 31.07 -5.20
CA GLY A 10 -3.90 30.04 -4.27
C GLY A 10 -2.68 29.37 -3.68
N ILE A 11 -2.25 29.81 -2.50
CA ILE A 11 -1.27 29.10 -1.68
C ILE A 11 -1.96 27.82 -1.19
N LEU A 12 -1.82 26.72 -1.94
CA LEU A 12 -1.91 25.39 -1.34
C LEU A 12 -0.71 25.29 -0.37
N LEU A 13 -0.96 25.49 0.92
CA LEU A 13 -0.03 24.96 1.91
C LEU A 13 -0.14 23.44 1.84
N SER A 14 0.79 22.82 1.12
CA SER A 14 1.02 21.40 1.24
C SER A 14 1.47 21.10 2.66
N SER A 15 1.02 19.97 3.23
CA SER A 15 1.47 19.46 4.52
C SER A 15 3.00 19.40 4.66
N GLN A 16 3.74 19.42 3.56
CA GLN A 16 5.20 19.49 3.50
C GLN A 16 5.81 20.66 4.28
N THR A 17 5.15 21.82 4.37
CA THR A 17 5.72 22.99 5.09
C THR A 17 5.61 22.88 6.61
N LEU A 18 4.63 22.14 7.13
CA LEU A 18 4.46 21.98 8.58
C LEU A 18 5.45 20.94 9.16
N TYR A 19 5.91 19.98 8.34
CA TYR A 19 6.83 18.93 8.77
C TYR A 19 8.32 19.24 8.51
N ALA A 20 8.65 20.05 7.50
CA ALA A 20 10.03 20.47 7.25
C ALA A 20 10.64 21.28 8.41
N GLN A 21 9.79 21.96 9.20
CA GLN A 21 10.21 22.68 10.41
C GLN A 21 10.50 21.76 11.60
N LEU A 22 10.02 20.51 11.59
CA LEU A 22 10.31 19.54 12.66
C LEU A 22 11.69 18.86 12.50
N ASP A 23 12.17 18.70 11.27
CA ASP A 23 13.43 18.01 11.01
C ASP A 23 14.66 18.89 11.31
N SER A 24 14.54 20.22 11.30
CA SER A 24 15.69 21.13 11.54
C SER A 24 16.06 21.34 13.01
N GLU A 25 15.23 20.92 13.96
CA GLU A 25 15.48 21.10 15.41
C GLU A 25 16.14 19.88 16.07
N LEU A 26 16.41 18.80 15.32
CA LEU A 26 16.90 17.52 15.86
C LEU A 26 18.42 17.30 15.79
N GLU A 27 19.21 18.26 15.28
CA GLU A 27 20.66 18.06 15.05
C GLU A 27 21.62 18.82 15.98
N ALA A 28 21.16 19.40 17.09
CA ALA A 28 22.09 19.96 18.08
C ALA A 28 21.66 19.61 19.51
N GLU A 29 22.26 18.56 20.09
CA GLU A 29 22.87 18.62 21.43
C GLU A 29 23.48 17.27 21.84
N SER A 30 24.73 17.33 22.30
CA SER A 30 25.54 16.20 22.78
C SER A 30 25.69 16.22 24.30
N VAL A 31 25.35 15.08 24.93
CA VAL A 31 25.92 14.47 26.16
C VAL A 31 26.04 15.35 27.42
N ASP A 32 25.08 15.25 28.35
CA ASP A 32 25.16 14.42 29.58
C ASP A 32 24.08 14.87 30.60
N SER A 33 23.00 14.10 30.70
CA SER A 33 22.13 13.93 31.88
C SER A 33 20.91 13.11 31.46
N ILE A 34 20.67 11.98 32.13
CA ILE A 34 19.46 11.17 31.92
C ILE A 34 18.32 11.87 32.68
N VAL A 35 17.93 13.05 32.20
CA VAL A 35 16.57 13.55 32.40
C VAL A 35 15.84 13.15 31.13
N ALA A 36 14.97 12.15 31.22
CA ALA A 36 14.09 11.81 30.11
C ALA A 36 13.28 13.07 29.77
N THR A 37 13.63 13.74 28.68
CA THR A 37 12.84 14.85 28.16
C THR A 37 11.43 14.32 27.92
N PRO A 38 10.39 14.97 28.47
CA PRO A 38 9.03 14.48 28.31
C PRO A 38 8.69 14.45 26.83
N LYS A 39 8.31 13.27 26.32
CA LYS A 39 7.93 13.12 24.91
C LYS A 39 6.81 14.08 24.56
N LYS A 40 7.01 14.89 23.52
CA LYS A 40 6.00 15.83 23.00
C LYS A 40 4.74 15.07 22.62
N ILE A 41 3.60 15.50 23.17
CA ILE A 41 2.29 14.97 22.81
C ILE A 41 1.88 15.58 21.46
N LEU A 42 1.46 14.73 20.53
CA LEU A 42 1.00 15.13 19.20
C LEU A 42 -0.53 15.19 19.18
N HIS A 43 -1.08 16.31 18.73
CA HIS A 43 -2.53 16.45 18.52
C HIS A 43 -2.94 15.76 17.22
N VAL A 44 -3.98 14.92 17.27
CA VAL A 44 -4.54 14.26 16.08
C VAL A 44 -5.61 15.17 15.47
N PRO A 45 -5.37 15.77 14.29
CA PRO A 45 -6.38 16.62 13.66
C PRO A 45 -7.58 15.78 13.19
N GLU A 46 -8.73 16.44 13.02
CA GLU A 46 -9.89 15.86 12.35
C GLU A 46 -9.50 15.42 10.93
N PHE A 47 -9.78 14.16 10.58
CA PHE A 47 -9.54 13.66 9.23
C PHE A 47 -10.61 14.15 8.27
N ARG A 48 -10.18 14.78 7.16
CA ARG A 48 -11.08 15.22 6.08
C ARG A 48 -10.79 14.45 4.81
N LYS A 49 -11.68 13.53 4.47
CA LYS A 49 -11.61 12.77 3.23
C LYS A 49 -11.80 13.70 2.03
N TYR A 50 -10.93 13.57 1.04
CA TYR A 50 -11.06 14.24 -0.24
C TYR A 50 -12.31 13.77 -0.98
N ASN A 51 -13.04 14.71 -1.58
CA ASN A 51 -14.21 14.38 -2.40
C ASN A 51 -13.78 14.12 -3.86
N PRO A 52 -13.83 12.86 -4.33
CA PRO A 52 -13.44 12.50 -5.70
C PRO A 52 -14.31 13.17 -6.77
N ASP A 53 -15.54 13.58 -6.45
CA ASP A 53 -16.44 14.26 -7.40
C ASP A 53 -15.94 15.64 -7.82
N THR A 54 -14.93 16.17 -7.13
CA THR A 54 -14.26 17.44 -7.49
C THR A 54 -13.18 17.28 -8.56
N ILE A 55 -12.86 16.04 -8.95
CA ILE A 55 -11.89 15.75 -10.01
C ILE A 55 -12.51 16.10 -11.36
N GLN A 56 -11.89 17.01 -12.10
CA GLN A 56 -12.22 17.25 -13.50
C GLN A 56 -11.76 16.08 -14.37
N LEU A 57 -12.70 15.48 -15.09
CA LEU A 57 -12.49 14.36 -16.00
C LEU A 57 -12.56 14.82 -17.46
N SER A 58 -11.72 14.24 -18.31
CA SER A 58 -11.84 14.34 -19.76
C SER A 58 -12.84 13.33 -20.31
N GLU A 59 -13.23 13.50 -21.57
CA GLU A 59 -14.01 12.50 -22.29
C GLU A 59 -13.29 11.13 -22.27
N ASN A 60 -14.02 10.07 -21.93
CA ASN A 60 -13.54 8.69 -21.78
C ASN A 60 -12.63 8.42 -20.56
N ASP A 61 -12.46 9.36 -19.63
CA ASP A 61 -11.83 9.07 -18.35
C ASP A 61 -12.74 8.19 -17.47
N LEU A 62 -12.10 7.32 -16.68
CA LEU A 62 -12.72 6.50 -15.66
C LEU A 62 -12.12 6.84 -14.29
N ILE A 63 -13.00 6.99 -13.31
CA ILE A 63 -12.62 7.14 -11.91
C ILE A 63 -12.75 5.79 -11.19
N ILE A 64 -11.70 5.39 -10.49
CA ILE A 64 -11.66 4.16 -9.71
C ILE A 64 -11.36 4.55 -8.28
N THR A 65 -12.30 4.33 -7.37
CA THR A 65 -12.16 4.66 -5.95
C THR A 65 -12.34 3.41 -5.10
N ASP A 66 -11.52 3.28 -4.07
CA ASP A 66 -11.71 2.24 -3.06
C ASP A 66 -11.00 2.60 -1.76
N SER A 67 -11.17 1.74 -0.76
CA SER A 67 -10.49 1.83 0.52
C SER A 67 -10.29 0.48 1.17
N TYR A 68 -9.34 0.41 2.10
CA TYR A 68 -9.17 -0.75 2.96
C TYR A 68 -8.73 -0.31 4.36
N THR A 69 -9.14 -1.07 5.37
CA THR A 69 -8.88 -0.76 6.78
C THR A 69 -7.90 -1.76 7.37
N ALA A 70 -6.77 -1.26 7.87
CA ALA A 70 -5.72 -2.05 8.50
C ALA A 70 -6.04 -2.45 9.94
N LEU A 71 -6.98 -1.77 10.60
CA LEU A 71 -7.40 -2.11 11.96
C LEU A 71 -7.94 -3.53 12.01
N GLY A 72 -7.43 -4.33 12.96
CA GLY A 72 -7.72 -5.76 13.07
C GLY A 72 -6.81 -6.69 12.26
N GLN A 73 -5.89 -6.14 11.45
CA GLN A 73 -4.86 -6.93 10.77
C GLN A 73 -3.59 -7.05 11.61
N PRO A 74 -2.84 -8.17 11.50
CA PRO A 74 -1.52 -8.29 12.11
C PRO A 74 -0.55 -7.26 11.52
N TYR A 75 0.17 -6.58 12.40
CA TYR A 75 1.12 -5.51 12.06
C TYR A 75 0.38 -4.36 11.34
N VAL A 76 -0.44 -3.62 12.10
CA VAL A 76 -1.40 -2.66 11.52
C VAL A 76 -0.73 -1.59 10.64
N TYR A 77 0.48 -1.12 10.97
CA TYR A 77 1.20 -0.15 10.14
C TYR A 77 1.86 -0.78 8.91
N ASP A 78 2.27 -2.06 8.97
CA ASP A 78 2.66 -2.79 7.76
C ASP A 78 1.45 -3.00 6.84
N ALA A 79 0.27 -3.20 7.42
CA ALA A 79 -0.96 -3.29 6.67
C ALA A 79 -1.30 -1.96 5.96
N LEU A 80 -0.93 -0.78 6.50
CA LEU A 80 -1.17 0.53 5.85
C LEU A 80 -0.39 0.76 4.55
N HIS A 81 0.77 0.11 4.34
CA HIS A 81 1.48 0.18 3.04
C HIS A 81 1.04 -0.91 2.06
N SER A 82 0.02 -1.70 2.39
CA SER A 82 -0.43 -2.85 1.59
C SER A 82 -1.40 -2.43 0.49
N PHE A 83 -1.03 -1.42 -0.31
CA PHE A 83 -1.90 -0.84 -1.34
C PHE A 83 -2.42 -1.89 -2.33
N ASN A 84 -1.58 -2.84 -2.77
CA ASN A 84 -2.02 -3.97 -3.58
C ASN A 84 -2.36 -5.20 -2.74
N ARG A 85 -1.37 -6.01 -2.38
CA ARG A 85 -1.57 -7.27 -1.65
C ARG A 85 -0.32 -7.67 -0.88
N ARG A 86 -0.50 -8.03 0.39
CA ARG A 86 0.51 -8.70 1.21
C ARG A 86 0.66 -10.16 0.84
N ARG A 87 1.90 -10.62 0.73
CA ARG A 87 2.22 -12.02 0.40
C ARG A 87 1.75 -13.02 1.47
N MET A 88 1.80 -12.63 2.73
CA MET A 88 1.61 -13.56 3.86
C MET A 88 0.15 -13.95 4.12
N ASP A 89 -0.78 -13.03 3.90
CA ASP A 89 -2.20 -13.20 4.22
C ASP A 89 -3.14 -12.73 3.11
N GLY A 90 -2.61 -12.12 2.05
CA GLY A 90 -3.40 -11.56 0.96
C GLY A 90 -4.11 -10.26 1.31
N PHE A 91 -3.83 -9.66 2.46
CA PHE A 91 -4.45 -8.40 2.86
C PHE A 91 -3.94 -7.22 2.02
N GLY A 92 -4.82 -6.30 1.66
CA GLY A 92 -4.48 -5.07 0.96
C GLY A 92 -5.66 -4.47 0.22
N GLY A 93 -5.41 -3.38 -0.50
CA GLY A 93 -6.43 -2.66 -1.27
C GLY A 93 -6.68 -3.19 -2.68
N PHE A 94 -5.84 -4.11 -3.17
CA PHE A 94 -5.81 -4.57 -4.56
C PHE A 94 -5.74 -3.41 -5.58
N LEU A 95 -5.08 -2.32 -5.18
CA LEU A 95 -5.04 -1.07 -5.95
C LEU A 95 -4.42 -1.28 -7.33
N ASN A 96 -3.27 -1.95 -7.42
CA ASN A 96 -2.61 -2.17 -8.71
C ASN A 96 -3.53 -2.98 -9.63
N ASP A 97 -4.13 -4.05 -9.10
CA ASP A 97 -5.01 -4.95 -9.86
C ASP A 97 -6.25 -4.19 -10.41
N LYS A 98 -6.86 -3.33 -9.59
CA LYS A 98 -8.02 -2.52 -9.98
C LYS A 98 -7.67 -1.47 -11.03
N ILE A 99 -6.52 -0.80 -10.87
CA ILE A 99 -6.04 0.16 -11.88
C ILE A 99 -5.72 -0.56 -13.19
N ASN A 100 -5.09 -1.73 -13.14
CA ASN A 100 -4.77 -2.53 -14.32
C ASN A 100 -6.04 -2.94 -15.10
N ALA A 101 -7.11 -3.32 -14.40
CA ALA A 101 -8.40 -3.58 -15.03
C ALA A 101 -8.96 -2.32 -15.72
N GLY A 102 -8.85 -1.15 -15.09
CA GLY A 102 -9.25 0.13 -15.69
C GLY A 102 -8.43 0.50 -16.93
N LEU A 103 -7.11 0.27 -16.91
CA LEU A 103 -6.26 0.49 -18.09
C LEU A 103 -6.68 -0.42 -19.25
N ALA A 104 -6.97 -1.69 -18.99
CA ALA A 104 -7.49 -2.62 -20.00
C ALA A 104 -8.86 -2.17 -20.56
N GLU A 105 -9.74 -1.63 -19.71
CA GLU A 105 -11.03 -1.09 -20.15
C GLU A 105 -10.84 0.08 -21.14
N ILE A 106 -9.92 1.02 -20.86
CA ILE A 106 -9.61 2.11 -21.78
C ILE A 106 -9.10 1.58 -23.14
N ARG A 107 -8.23 0.56 -23.12
CA ARG A 107 -7.73 -0.05 -24.36
C ARG A 107 -8.82 -0.78 -25.14
N SER A 108 -9.76 -1.43 -24.45
CA SER A 108 -10.91 -2.09 -25.09
C SER A 108 -11.79 -1.11 -25.88
N LYS A 109 -11.76 0.18 -25.52
CA LYS A 109 -12.46 1.27 -26.22
C LYS A 109 -11.64 1.84 -27.40
N GLY A 110 -10.47 1.27 -27.69
CA GLY A 110 -9.61 1.67 -28.81
C GLY A 110 -8.66 2.82 -28.52
N PHE A 111 -8.44 3.16 -27.24
CA PHE A 111 -7.52 4.24 -26.84
C PHE A 111 -6.23 3.70 -26.22
N PRO A 112 -5.06 4.32 -26.48
CA PRO A 112 -3.88 4.09 -25.64
C PRO A 112 -4.24 4.46 -24.20
N SER A 113 -4.04 3.56 -23.24
CA SER A 113 -4.43 3.82 -21.85
C SER A 113 -3.35 4.55 -21.05
N ASP A 114 -3.76 5.35 -20.06
CA ASP A 114 -2.87 5.97 -19.07
C ASP A 114 -3.49 6.01 -17.66
N LEU A 115 -2.64 5.87 -16.64
CA LEU A 115 -2.93 6.29 -15.27
C LEU A 115 -2.58 7.77 -15.14
N LYS A 116 -3.59 8.63 -15.26
CA LYS A 116 -3.44 10.09 -15.27
C LYS A 116 -3.15 10.65 -13.89
N LYS A 117 -3.93 10.22 -12.89
CA LYS A 117 -3.81 10.72 -11.51
C LYS A 117 -4.02 9.60 -10.50
N LEU A 118 -3.32 9.69 -9.37
CA LEU A 118 -3.49 8.80 -8.23
C LEU A 118 -3.46 9.63 -6.95
N TYR A 119 -4.53 9.52 -6.17
CA TYR A 119 -4.72 10.20 -4.88
C TYR A 119 -4.79 9.15 -3.79
N ILE A 120 -4.11 9.42 -2.67
CA ILE A 120 -4.04 8.52 -1.52
C ILE A 120 -4.16 9.36 -0.25
N GLN A 121 -4.97 8.92 0.69
CA GLN A 121 -5.08 9.48 2.03
C GLN A 121 -5.16 8.35 3.05
N ILE A 122 -4.53 8.54 4.20
CA ILE A 122 -4.60 7.60 5.31
C ILE A 122 -5.23 8.30 6.51
N ASP A 123 -6.32 7.74 7.02
CA ASP A 123 -6.92 8.18 8.28
C ASP A 123 -6.21 7.50 9.46
N PRO A 124 -5.43 8.22 10.28
CA PRO A 124 -4.70 7.63 11.40
C PRO A 124 -5.62 7.14 12.52
N THR A 125 -6.86 7.64 12.61
CA THR A 125 -7.80 7.30 13.67
C THR A 125 -8.54 6.00 13.40
N THR A 126 -8.80 5.68 12.13
CA THR A 126 -9.45 4.43 11.73
C THR A 126 -8.48 3.42 11.11
N LEU A 127 -7.24 3.85 10.81
CA LEU A 127 -6.26 3.10 10.01
C LEU A 127 -6.83 2.68 8.65
N THR A 128 -7.63 3.57 8.04
CA THR A 128 -8.22 3.36 6.73
C THR A 128 -7.42 4.09 5.66
N VAL A 129 -7.04 3.36 4.63
CA VAL A 129 -6.43 3.91 3.42
C VAL A 129 -7.53 4.15 2.41
N HIS A 130 -7.70 5.40 1.99
CA HIS A 130 -8.57 5.80 0.90
C HIS A 130 -7.72 6.14 -0.32
N TRP A 131 -8.14 5.69 -1.49
CA TRP A 131 -7.45 6.05 -2.72
C TRP A 131 -8.42 6.26 -3.88
N THR A 132 -7.96 7.03 -4.86
CA THR A 132 -8.71 7.30 -6.08
C THR A 132 -7.73 7.41 -7.24
N ALA A 133 -8.00 6.67 -8.31
CA ALA A 133 -7.24 6.71 -9.55
C ALA A 133 -8.12 7.26 -10.68
N VAL A 134 -7.49 8.03 -11.57
CA VAL A 134 -8.08 8.43 -12.85
C VAL A 134 -7.31 7.73 -13.95
N VAL A 135 -7.99 6.86 -14.69
CA VAL A 135 -7.44 6.22 -15.88
C VAL A 135 -8.18 6.74 -17.12
N GLY A 136 -7.52 6.84 -18.25
CA GLY A 136 -8.15 7.39 -19.45
C GLY A 136 -7.26 7.32 -20.68
N PRO A 137 -7.71 7.88 -21.82
CA PRO A 137 -6.87 7.98 -23.01
C PRO A 137 -5.58 8.74 -22.71
N SER A 138 -4.46 8.17 -23.12
CA SER A 138 -3.13 8.75 -22.93
C SER A 138 -2.96 10.04 -23.72
N LEU A 139 -2.33 11.02 -23.09
CA LEU A 139 -2.03 12.32 -23.70
C LEU A 139 -0.61 12.38 -24.28
N ASP A 140 0.28 11.46 -23.89
CA ASP A 140 1.67 11.41 -24.35
C ASP A 140 1.89 10.43 -25.51
N GLY A 141 0.80 9.86 -26.04
CA GLY A 141 0.82 8.88 -27.14
C GLY A 141 1.29 7.48 -26.74
N ARG A 142 1.74 7.26 -25.50
CA ARG A 142 2.15 5.94 -25.01
C ARG A 142 0.95 5.15 -24.53
N CYS A 143 1.03 3.83 -24.66
CA CYS A 143 0.01 2.93 -24.12
C CYS A 143 0.55 2.26 -22.85
N TYR A 144 0.08 2.73 -21.69
CA TYR A 144 0.44 2.19 -20.39
C TYR A 144 -0.36 0.92 -20.11
N MET A 145 0.34 -0.21 -20.12
CA MET A 145 -0.21 -1.55 -20.03
C MET A 145 -0.45 -2.00 -18.58
N HIS A 146 0.38 -1.52 -17.66
CA HIS A 146 0.43 -2.05 -16.30
C HIS A 146 0.83 -0.98 -15.27
N VAL A 147 0.44 -1.21 -14.02
CA VAL A 147 0.86 -0.48 -12.82
C VAL A 147 1.33 -1.47 -11.77
N ASP A 148 2.45 -1.16 -11.14
CA ASP A 148 2.98 -1.91 -10.01
C ASP A 148 3.55 -0.95 -8.96
N SER A 149 3.67 -1.41 -7.71
CA SER A 149 4.10 -0.56 -6.61
C SER A 149 4.87 -1.31 -5.51
N ARG A 150 5.77 -0.59 -4.83
CA ARG A 150 6.53 -1.07 -3.68
C ARG A 150 6.55 -0.03 -2.58
N GLY A 151 6.59 -0.50 -1.34
CA GLY A 151 6.66 0.41 -0.20
C GLY A 151 7.22 -0.21 1.05
N SER A 152 7.10 0.58 2.11
CA SER A 152 7.63 0.31 3.43
C SER A 152 6.84 1.10 4.47
N ALA A 153 6.67 0.53 5.66
CA ALA A 153 6.27 1.25 6.85
C ALA A 153 7.49 1.40 7.77
N GLY A 154 7.88 2.63 8.08
CA GLY A 154 9.02 2.97 8.94
C GLY A 154 10.41 2.78 8.33
N GLY A 155 10.56 2.09 7.21
CA GLY A 155 11.87 1.87 6.56
C GLY A 155 12.31 2.97 5.58
N GLY A 156 11.44 3.94 5.29
CA GLY A 156 11.72 5.09 4.42
C GLY A 156 12.10 4.75 2.98
N LEU A 157 12.61 5.75 2.27
CA LEU A 157 13.02 5.67 0.86
C LEU A 157 14.02 4.53 0.55
N PRO A 158 15.07 4.27 1.35
CA PRO A 158 16.04 3.21 1.04
C PRO A 158 15.41 1.81 1.03
N ALA A 159 14.42 1.56 1.89
CA ALA A 159 13.72 0.28 1.94
C ALA A 159 12.86 0.04 0.68
N VAL A 160 12.29 1.10 0.11
CA VAL A 160 11.50 1.04 -1.13
C VAL A 160 12.40 0.87 -2.34
N GLN A 161 13.45 1.68 -2.45
CA GLN A 161 14.38 1.66 -3.59
C GLN A 161 15.05 0.30 -3.78
N LYS A 162 15.41 -0.40 -2.70
CA LYS A 162 15.99 -1.76 -2.75
C LYS A 162 15.06 -2.77 -3.43
N GLN A 163 13.74 -2.53 -3.42
CA GLN A 163 12.74 -3.45 -3.97
C GLN A 163 12.41 -3.16 -5.45
N CYS A 164 12.57 -1.91 -5.91
CA CYS A 164 12.19 -1.49 -7.27
C CYS A 164 12.87 -2.29 -8.40
N PRO A 165 14.18 -2.59 -8.37
CA PRO A 165 14.83 -3.34 -9.45
C PRO A 165 14.25 -4.73 -9.67
N ARG A 166 13.77 -5.39 -8.61
CA ARG A 166 13.08 -6.69 -8.75
C ARG A 166 11.69 -6.51 -9.36
N MET A 167 10.96 -5.47 -8.96
CA MET A 167 9.64 -5.16 -9.51
C MET A 167 9.70 -4.88 -11.01
N HIS A 168 10.63 -4.03 -11.47
CA HIS A 168 10.77 -3.72 -12.90
C HIS A 168 11.11 -4.95 -13.75
N ARG A 169 11.89 -5.90 -13.22
CA ARG A 169 12.20 -7.16 -13.92
C ARG A 169 11.00 -8.07 -14.14
N LEU A 170 9.90 -7.90 -13.41
CA LEU A 170 8.66 -8.65 -13.67
C LEU A 170 7.96 -8.16 -14.96
N HIS A 171 8.34 -6.98 -15.46
CA HIS A 171 7.75 -6.29 -16.61
C HIS A 171 8.85 -5.90 -17.60
N SER A 172 9.79 -6.80 -17.88
CA SER A 172 11.04 -6.49 -18.60
C SER A 172 10.87 -6.01 -20.04
N GLU A 173 9.73 -6.30 -20.66
CA GLU A 173 9.38 -5.84 -22.02
C GLU A 173 8.73 -4.45 -22.02
N LEU A 174 8.36 -3.94 -20.86
CA LEU A 174 7.71 -2.64 -20.69
C LEU A 174 8.67 -1.61 -20.11
N ILE A 175 8.43 -0.33 -20.43
CA ILE A 175 9.23 0.78 -19.94
C ILE A 175 8.55 1.41 -18.72
N PRO A 176 9.20 1.39 -17.54
CA PRO A 176 8.65 1.98 -16.32
C PRO A 176 8.72 3.52 -16.33
N VAL A 177 7.66 4.14 -15.85
CA VAL A 177 7.58 5.57 -15.52
C VAL A 177 7.04 5.70 -14.10
N LYS A 178 7.76 6.44 -13.24
CA LYS A 178 7.28 6.68 -11.87
C LYS A 178 6.04 7.57 -11.95
N GLN A 179 4.91 7.09 -11.43
CA GLN A 179 3.65 7.82 -11.39
C GLN A 179 3.53 8.67 -10.13
N LEU A 180 3.83 8.08 -8.97
CA LEU A 180 3.66 8.74 -7.67
C LEU A 180 4.71 8.22 -6.70
N GLU A 181 5.28 9.15 -5.94
CA GLU A 181 5.99 8.86 -4.71
C GLU A 181 5.12 9.32 -3.54
N PHE A 182 4.47 8.38 -2.88
CA PHE A 182 3.72 8.63 -1.66
C PHE A 182 4.70 8.54 -0.48
N ASN A 183 4.80 9.62 0.28
CA ASN A 183 5.65 9.73 1.46
C ASN A 183 4.89 10.55 2.48
N ASP A 184 4.28 9.87 3.46
CA ASP A 184 3.45 10.53 4.47
C ASP A 184 3.69 9.95 5.86
N ASN A 185 3.57 10.79 6.89
CA ASN A 185 3.77 10.41 8.28
C ASN A 185 2.42 10.22 8.96
N VAL A 186 2.04 8.97 9.20
CA VAL A 186 0.78 8.61 9.83
C VAL A 186 0.93 8.63 11.34
N LEU A 187 0.16 9.48 12.04
CA LEU A 187 0.17 9.54 13.49
C LEU A 187 -0.10 8.17 14.12
N GLN A 188 0.72 7.79 15.10
CA GLN A 188 0.63 6.49 15.74
C GLN A 188 -0.47 6.48 16.80
N CYS A 189 -1.74 6.40 16.37
CA CYS A 189 -2.90 6.31 17.27
C CYS A 189 -3.09 4.92 17.91
N TYR A 190 -2.37 3.90 17.42
CA TYR A 190 -2.47 2.52 17.86
C TYR A 190 -1.06 1.94 18.05
N ASN A 191 -0.93 0.92 18.89
CA ASN A 191 0.26 0.08 18.86
C ASN A 191 0.24 -0.86 17.63
N TRP A 192 1.33 -1.60 17.40
CA TRP A 192 1.46 -2.49 16.24
C TRP A 192 0.45 -3.65 16.18
N ASP A 193 -0.16 -3.98 17.33
CA ASP A 193 -1.21 -4.99 17.47
C ASP A 193 -2.63 -4.41 17.26
N GLY A 194 -2.76 -3.10 17.02
CA GLY A 194 -4.03 -2.43 16.77
C GLY A 194 -4.80 -2.04 18.04
N VAL A 195 -4.14 -1.98 19.20
CA VAL A 195 -4.72 -1.44 20.43
C VAL A 195 -4.54 0.08 20.44
N LYS A 196 -5.63 0.82 20.69
CA LYS A 196 -5.61 2.28 20.72
C LYS A 196 -4.71 2.79 21.84
N LEU A 197 -3.94 3.84 21.56
CA LEU A 197 -3.08 4.51 22.54
C LEU A 197 -3.82 5.69 23.18
N ASP A 198 -3.61 5.89 24.47
CA ASP A 198 -4.17 7.04 25.22
C ASP A 198 -3.47 8.35 24.81
N THR A 199 -2.19 8.27 24.46
CA THR A 199 -1.37 9.42 24.07
C THR A 199 -0.61 9.12 22.78
N VAL A 200 -0.69 10.05 21.82
CA VAL A 200 0.08 9.97 20.57
C VAL A 200 1.37 10.78 20.72
N THR A 201 2.51 10.13 20.49
CA THR A 201 3.84 10.74 20.65
C THR A 201 4.76 10.51 19.45
N HIS A 202 4.34 9.68 18.48
CA HIS A 202 5.12 9.33 17.31
C HIS A 202 4.24 9.31 16.07
N ALA A 203 4.88 9.32 14.91
CA ALA A 203 4.27 9.01 13.61
C ALA A 203 5.06 7.88 12.95
N ILE A 204 4.39 7.10 12.11
CA ILE A 204 5.00 6.06 11.29
C ILE A 204 5.05 6.57 9.85
N ASN A 205 6.24 6.62 9.28
CA ASN A 205 6.41 6.96 7.87
C ASN A 205 5.87 5.83 6.98
N ILE A 206 4.97 6.16 6.07
CA ILE A 206 4.46 5.26 5.04
C ILE A 206 5.00 5.76 3.70
N GLN A 207 5.93 5.00 3.13
CA GLN A 207 6.54 5.29 1.83
C GLN A 207 6.05 4.26 0.80
N GLN A 208 5.64 4.73 -0.37
CA GLN A 208 5.26 3.88 -1.50
C GLN A 208 5.64 4.54 -2.83
N HIS A 209 6.27 3.78 -3.73
CA HIS A 209 6.46 4.18 -5.11
C HIS A 209 5.49 3.43 -6.01
N PHE A 210 4.77 4.18 -6.84
CA PHE A 210 3.90 3.65 -7.89
C PHE A 210 4.57 3.90 -9.24
N TYR A 211 4.60 2.87 -10.08
CA TYR A 211 5.09 2.95 -11.45
C TYR A 211 4.00 2.49 -12.39
N LYS A 212 3.86 3.20 -13.50
CA LYS A 212 3.13 2.76 -14.68
C LYS A 212 4.13 2.29 -15.74
N TYR A 213 3.73 1.35 -16.57
CA TYR A 213 4.60 0.68 -17.52
C TYR A 213 3.96 0.76 -18.89
N TYR A 214 4.65 1.33 -19.87
CA TYR A 214 4.17 1.38 -21.25
C TYR A 214 4.90 0.40 -22.14
N ASP A 215 4.20 -0.11 -23.15
CA ASP A 215 4.78 -0.96 -24.18
C ASP A 215 5.31 -0.07 -25.33
N PRO A 216 6.62 -0.11 -25.64
CA PRO A 216 7.18 0.67 -26.75
C PRO A 216 6.79 0.15 -28.14
N GLN A 217 6.22 -1.05 -28.26
CA GLN A 217 5.87 -1.67 -29.54
C GLN A 217 4.48 -1.27 -30.05
N ILE A 218 3.60 -0.82 -29.16
CA ILE A 218 2.24 -0.38 -29.53
C ILE A 218 2.37 0.85 -30.43
N GLY A 219 1.83 0.75 -31.66
CA GLY A 219 1.96 1.76 -32.72
C GLY A 219 3.15 1.57 -33.68
N SER A 220 4.11 0.68 -33.38
CA SER A 220 5.24 0.35 -34.28
C SER A 220 4.98 -0.89 -35.15
N SER A 221 4.12 -1.81 -34.69
CA SER A 221 3.70 -3.02 -35.42
C SER A 221 2.45 -3.69 -34.84
N VAL A 222 1.97 -3.25 -33.67
CA VAL A 222 0.81 -3.80 -32.97
C VAL A 222 -0.25 -2.70 -32.82
N THR A 223 -1.48 -2.99 -33.24
CA THR A 223 -2.65 -2.11 -33.14
C THR A 223 -3.31 -2.21 -31.77
N LEU A 224 -4.06 -1.17 -31.37
CA LEU A 224 -4.79 -1.17 -30.09
C LEU A 224 -5.88 -2.26 -30.04
N ALA A 225 -6.45 -2.62 -31.18
CA ALA A 225 -7.41 -3.72 -31.28
C ALA A 225 -6.77 -5.07 -30.96
N GLU A 226 -5.56 -5.33 -31.44
CA GLU A 226 -4.81 -6.56 -31.14
C GLU A 226 -4.38 -6.62 -29.66
N VAL A 227 -4.06 -5.46 -29.06
CA VAL A 227 -3.76 -5.36 -27.62
C VAL A 227 -5.00 -5.68 -26.77
N ALA A 228 -6.16 -5.11 -27.12
CA ALA A 228 -7.41 -5.36 -26.41
C ALA A 228 -7.83 -6.84 -26.45
N GLN A 229 -7.56 -7.55 -27.56
CA GLN A 229 -7.76 -9.00 -27.64
C GLN A 229 -6.84 -9.78 -26.70
N LYS A 230 -5.54 -9.44 -26.66
CA LYS A 230 -4.59 -10.08 -25.72
C LYS A 230 -4.94 -9.82 -24.26
N ASP A 231 -5.40 -8.62 -23.92
CA ASP A 231 -5.88 -8.31 -22.57
C ASP A 231 -7.11 -9.15 -22.21
N ALA A 232 -8.06 -9.30 -23.14
CA ALA A 232 -9.24 -10.14 -22.92
C ALA A 232 -8.88 -11.62 -22.74
N GLU A 233 -7.90 -12.13 -23.49
CA GLU A 233 -7.35 -13.49 -23.32
C GLU A 233 -6.66 -13.65 -21.96
N MET A 234 -5.82 -12.69 -21.56
CA MET A 234 -5.13 -12.70 -20.26
C MET A 234 -6.12 -12.59 -19.10
N LEU A 235 -7.12 -11.72 -19.21
CA LEU A 235 -8.18 -11.57 -18.22
C LEU A 235 -9.03 -12.85 -18.14
N PHE A 236 -9.36 -13.47 -19.28
CA PHE A 236 -10.03 -14.76 -19.31
C PHE A 236 -9.19 -15.84 -18.61
N VAL A 237 -7.87 -15.89 -18.84
CA VAL A 237 -6.96 -16.80 -18.14
C VAL A 237 -6.93 -16.51 -16.63
N LEU A 238 -6.92 -15.24 -16.20
CA LEU A 238 -6.95 -14.87 -14.78
C LEU A 238 -8.27 -15.21 -14.09
N VAL A 239 -9.39 -15.14 -14.81
CA VAL A 239 -10.75 -15.44 -14.30
C VAL A 239 -11.06 -16.94 -14.37
N SER A 240 -10.50 -17.67 -15.34
CA SER A 240 -10.67 -19.11 -15.53
C SER A 240 -9.58 -19.95 -14.84
N ALA A 241 -8.48 -19.32 -14.42
CA ALA A 241 -7.50 -19.97 -13.57
C ALA A 241 -8.19 -20.41 -12.27
N PRO A 242 -8.13 -21.71 -11.90
CA PRO A 242 -8.60 -22.12 -10.59
C PRO A 242 -7.81 -21.30 -9.58
N THR A 243 -8.53 -20.52 -8.76
CA THR A 243 -7.97 -19.81 -7.62
C THR A 243 -7.48 -20.87 -6.64
N LYS A 244 -6.29 -21.41 -6.89
CA LYS A 244 -5.59 -22.26 -5.95
C LYS A 244 -5.13 -21.31 -4.85
N ALA A 245 -6.06 -20.98 -3.94
CA ALA A 245 -5.74 -20.50 -2.62
C ALA A 245 -4.60 -21.41 -2.12
N PRO A 246 -3.48 -20.84 -1.65
CA PRO A 246 -2.37 -21.65 -1.22
C PRO A 246 -2.91 -22.60 -0.16
N VAL A 247 -2.87 -23.91 -0.44
CA VAL A 247 -3.21 -24.95 0.53
C VAL A 247 -2.26 -24.71 1.69
N LYS A 248 -2.77 -24.12 2.78
CA LYS A 248 -1.96 -23.82 3.96
C LYS A 248 -1.41 -25.15 4.46
N SER A 249 -0.12 -25.40 4.20
CA SER A 249 0.53 -26.61 4.67
C SER A 249 0.86 -26.42 6.15
N TYR A 250 0.28 -27.26 7.01
CA TYR A 250 0.57 -27.25 8.43
C TYR A 250 1.47 -28.43 8.79
N LYS A 251 2.46 -28.19 9.65
CA LYS A 251 3.19 -29.26 10.34
C LYS A 251 2.48 -29.56 11.66
N ARG A 252 2.25 -30.83 11.97
CA ARG A 252 1.71 -31.22 13.29
C ARG A 252 2.82 -31.26 14.32
N TYR A 253 2.59 -30.67 15.49
CA TYR A 253 3.51 -30.69 16.63
C TYR A 253 2.76 -31.11 17.89
N THR A 254 3.27 -32.09 18.61
CA THR A 254 2.68 -32.55 19.88
C THR A 254 3.41 -31.88 21.02
N VAL A 255 2.68 -31.13 21.84
CA VAL A 255 3.18 -30.37 22.99
C VAL A 255 3.82 -31.32 24.00
N LYS A 256 5.08 -31.04 24.35
CA LYS A 256 5.85 -31.83 25.33
C LYS A 256 5.86 -31.14 26.69
N GLN A 257 6.23 -31.89 27.72
CA GLN A 257 6.39 -31.31 29.06
C GLN A 257 7.42 -30.17 29.04
N GLY A 258 7.05 -29.02 29.62
CA GLY A 258 7.88 -27.82 29.65
C GLY A 258 7.76 -26.91 28.43
N ASP A 259 7.02 -27.31 27.38
CA ASP A 259 6.79 -26.43 26.23
C ASP A 259 5.86 -25.26 26.59
N THR A 260 6.22 -24.06 26.10
CA THR A 260 5.30 -22.92 26.00
C THR A 260 4.96 -22.63 24.54
N LEU A 261 3.82 -21.98 24.29
CA LEU A 261 3.41 -21.65 22.93
C LEU A 261 4.42 -20.75 22.22
N SER A 262 5.07 -19.83 22.95
CA SER A 262 6.13 -18.94 22.46
C SER A 262 7.39 -19.71 22.05
N GLN A 263 7.83 -20.67 22.84
CA GLN A 263 9.00 -21.50 22.52
C GLN A 263 8.74 -22.41 21.32
N ILE A 264 7.55 -23.02 21.24
CA ILE A 264 7.15 -23.83 20.08
C ILE A 264 7.12 -22.95 18.83
N ALA A 265 6.51 -21.77 18.91
CA ALA A 265 6.43 -20.82 17.80
C ALA A 265 7.82 -20.47 17.27
N GLN A 266 8.74 -20.07 18.16
CA GLN A 266 10.10 -19.71 17.79
C GLN A 266 10.85 -20.89 17.16
N LYS A 267 10.79 -22.08 17.77
CA LYS A 267 11.47 -23.29 17.30
C LYS A 267 10.94 -23.79 15.95
N GLN A 268 9.68 -23.51 15.63
CA GLN A 268 9.08 -23.88 14.35
C GLN A 268 9.01 -22.72 13.36
N HIS A 269 9.75 -21.62 13.60
CA HIS A 269 9.77 -20.43 12.74
C HIS A 269 8.37 -19.85 12.45
N SER A 270 7.48 -19.90 13.43
CA SER A 270 6.11 -19.38 13.38
C SER A 270 5.91 -18.31 14.48
N SER A 271 4.68 -17.85 14.70
CA SER A 271 4.35 -16.96 15.82
C SER A 271 3.24 -17.55 16.70
N PRO A 272 3.17 -17.20 18.00
CA PRO A 272 2.09 -17.64 18.88
C PRO A 272 0.72 -17.29 18.29
N ALA A 273 0.56 -16.07 17.77
CA ALA A 273 -0.66 -15.63 17.11
C ALA A 273 -1.06 -16.52 15.91
N LYS A 274 -0.10 -16.90 15.05
CA LYS A 274 -0.35 -17.79 13.90
C LYS A 274 -0.78 -19.19 14.36
N ILE A 275 -0.12 -19.74 15.38
CA ILE A 275 -0.48 -21.06 15.93
C ILE A 275 -1.84 -21.00 16.62
N LYS A 276 -2.13 -19.95 17.41
CA LYS A 276 -3.44 -19.76 18.04
C LYS A 276 -4.56 -19.74 17.01
N LYS A 277 -4.41 -18.92 15.97
CA LYS A 277 -5.39 -18.80 14.87
C LYS A 277 -5.59 -20.14 14.14
N ALA A 278 -4.52 -20.88 13.87
CA ALA A 278 -4.60 -22.16 13.19
C ALA A 278 -5.25 -23.29 14.02
N ASN A 279 -5.28 -23.14 15.34
CA ASN A 279 -5.77 -24.14 16.29
C ASN A 279 -7.00 -23.70 17.08
N GLY A 280 -7.56 -22.52 16.80
CA GLY A 280 -8.72 -21.98 17.52
C GLY A 280 -8.45 -21.68 19.00
N LEU A 281 -7.18 -21.45 19.38
CA LEU A 281 -6.82 -21.14 20.75
C LEU A 281 -7.16 -19.68 21.07
N ARG A 282 -7.81 -19.45 22.21
CA ARG A 282 -8.15 -18.11 22.70
C ARG A 282 -7.08 -17.50 23.62
N SER A 283 -6.12 -18.32 24.05
CA SER A 283 -5.04 -17.96 24.98
C SER A 283 -3.76 -18.71 24.62
N ASP A 284 -2.65 -18.36 25.27
CA ASP A 284 -1.37 -19.06 25.10
C ASP A 284 -1.27 -20.37 25.90
N LEU A 285 -2.33 -20.71 26.66
CA LEU A 285 -2.43 -21.97 27.40
C LEU A 285 -2.51 -23.17 26.45
N ILE A 286 -1.55 -24.08 26.60
CA ILE A 286 -1.45 -25.35 25.87
C ILE A 286 -1.23 -26.50 26.85
N ARG A 287 -1.68 -27.71 26.51
CA ARG A 287 -1.60 -28.89 27.38
C ARG A 287 -0.60 -29.89 26.83
N VAL A 288 0.16 -30.55 27.70
CA VAL A 288 1.04 -31.65 27.31
C VAL A 288 0.22 -32.73 26.60
N GLY A 289 0.74 -33.24 25.47
CA GLY A 289 0.04 -34.18 24.58
C GLY A 289 -0.90 -33.53 23.57
N GLN A 290 -1.19 -32.22 23.67
CA GLN A 290 -2.00 -31.51 22.68
C GLN A 290 -1.29 -31.47 21.33
N THR A 291 -1.99 -31.81 20.25
CA THR A 291 -1.46 -31.67 18.89
C THR A 291 -1.85 -30.33 18.29
N LEU A 292 -0.85 -29.54 17.90
CA LEU A 292 -0.99 -28.23 17.28
C LEU A 292 -0.68 -28.30 15.79
N LYS A 293 -1.51 -27.62 14.98
CA LYS A 293 -1.25 -27.26 13.59
C LYS A 293 -0.31 -26.05 13.57
N ILE A 294 0.90 -26.24 13.10
CA ILE A 294 1.90 -25.18 12.96
C ILE A 294 1.92 -24.70 11.51
N PRO A 295 1.48 -23.46 11.22
CA PRO A 295 1.58 -22.90 9.88
C PRO A 295 3.06 -22.75 9.49
N ARG A 296 3.42 -23.25 8.32
CA ARG A 296 4.71 -22.94 7.66
C ARG A 296 4.67 -21.56 7.01
#